data_AF-A0AB37R9X7-F1
#
_entry.id   AF-A0AB37R9X7-F1
#
_cell.length_a   1.000
_cell.length_b   1.000
_cell.length_c   1.000
_cell.angle_alpha   90.00
_cell.angle_beta   90.00
_cell.angle_gamma   90.00
#
_symmetry.space_group_name_H-M   'P 1'
#
loop_
_entity.id
_entity.type
_entity.pdbx_description
1 polymer ?
#
loop_
_entity_poly.entity_id
_entity_poly.type
_entity_poly.pdbx_seq_one_letter_code
_entity_poly.pdbx_strand_id
1 'polypeptide(L)'
;MVRLHRAGVKYRVAVPKEGYRGWFGGLSLSRHAKGPVLDAAYAYLNWWLSGWPGAVMARQGYYIGNPARSRDYLSAAEWDYWYAGLPAREQLLGSDGLPLIDAGEIRDGGSYEERMGHIAVWNSVMNEHNYLVRRWNDILRASGKSSAKAR
;
A
#
# COMPACT_ATOMS: atom_id res chain seq x y z
N MET A 1 -1.01 -0.93 -9.87
CA MET A 1 0.41 -1.08 -10.25
C MET A 1 0.68 -2.45 -10.82
N VAL A 2 0.63 -3.53 -10.04
CA VAL A 2 0.86 -4.92 -10.52
C VAL A 2 0.11 -5.25 -11.82
N ARG A 3 -1.21 -4.98 -11.87
CA ARG A 3 -2.03 -5.20 -13.08
C ARG A 3 -1.58 -4.37 -14.30
N LEU A 4 -1.17 -3.12 -14.10
CA LEU A 4 -0.70 -2.25 -15.19
C LEU A 4 0.65 -2.73 -15.70
N HIS A 5 1.53 -3.14 -14.79
CA HIS A 5 2.84 -3.66 -15.11
C HIS A 5 2.72 -4.93 -15.96
N ARG A 6 1.86 -5.87 -15.56
CA ARG A 6 1.56 -7.09 -16.33
C ARG A 6 0.93 -6.83 -17.70
N ALA A 7 0.15 -5.77 -17.81
CA ALA A 7 -0.43 -5.37 -19.09
C ALA A 7 0.59 -4.66 -20.00
N GLY A 8 1.86 -4.52 -19.58
CA GLY A 8 2.90 -3.81 -20.33
C GLY A 8 2.66 -2.30 -20.44
N VAL A 9 1.73 -1.76 -19.64
CA VAL A 9 1.39 -0.34 -19.68
C VAL A 9 2.51 0.44 -19.02
N LYS A 10 3.15 1.33 -19.78
CA LYS A 10 4.17 2.25 -19.24
C LYS A 10 3.49 3.35 -18.43
N TYR A 11 3.94 3.51 -17.19
CA TYR A 11 3.48 4.54 -16.26
C TYR A 11 4.67 5.08 -15.47
N ARG A 12 4.45 6.21 -14.78
CA ARG A 12 5.35 6.72 -13.74
C ARG A 12 4.56 7.19 -12.53
N VAL A 13 5.12 7.03 -11.34
CA VAL A 13 4.58 7.61 -10.10
C VAL A 13 5.24 8.95 -9.85
N ALA A 14 4.44 10.01 -9.79
CA ALA A 14 4.92 11.33 -9.41
C ALA A 14 5.23 11.41 -7.92
N VAL A 15 6.28 12.16 -7.59
CA VAL A 15 6.73 12.46 -6.23
C VAL A 15 6.64 13.99 -6.06
N PRO A 16 5.50 14.53 -5.59
CA PRO A 16 5.27 15.98 -5.52
C PRO A 16 6.17 16.65 -4.49
N LYS A 17 6.82 17.78 -4.81
CA LYS A 17 7.84 18.41 -3.95
C LYS A 17 7.34 18.73 -2.53
N GLU A 18 6.04 18.95 -2.37
CA GLU A 18 5.35 19.25 -1.12
C GLU A 18 5.14 18.01 -0.23
N GLY A 19 5.52 16.82 -0.71
CA GLY A 19 5.19 15.54 -0.12
C GLY A 19 3.80 15.06 -0.54
N TYR A 20 3.43 13.87 -0.04
CA TYR A 20 2.14 13.26 -0.33
C TYR A 20 1.42 12.78 0.91
N ARG A 21 0.12 12.51 0.73
CA ARG A 21 -0.70 11.87 1.75
C ARG A 21 -0.42 10.38 1.78
N GLY A 22 0.02 9.88 2.94
CA GLY A 22 0.19 8.46 3.24
C GLY A 22 -1.01 7.87 3.97
N TRP A 23 -1.16 6.55 3.94
CA TRP A 23 -2.09 5.82 4.79
C TRP A 23 -1.38 4.61 5.40
N PHE A 24 -1.77 4.23 6.61
CA PHE A 24 -1.35 2.98 7.21
C PHE A 24 -2.57 2.28 7.79
N GLY A 25 -2.57 0.94 7.72
CA GLY A 25 -3.57 0.10 8.38
C GLY A 25 -2.98 -0.46 9.66
N GLY A 26 -3.74 -0.40 10.75
CA GLY A 26 -3.42 -1.06 12.01
C GLY A 26 -4.46 -2.13 12.32
N LEU A 27 -4.04 -3.22 12.97
CA LEU A 27 -4.95 -4.18 13.57
C LEU A 27 -5.18 -3.78 15.02
N SER A 28 -6.43 -3.87 15.48
CA SER A 28 -6.82 -3.57 16.86
C SER A 28 -7.72 -4.68 17.38
N LEU A 29 -7.60 -4.98 18.66
CA LEU A 29 -8.42 -5.99 19.32
C LEU A 29 -9.65 -5.33 19.96
N SER A 30 -10.82 -5.95 19.77
CA SER A 30 -12.03 -5.52 20.48
C SER A 30 -11.85 -5.73 21.98
N ARG A 31 -12.26 -4.75 22.79
CA ARG A 31 -12.26 -4.86 24.26
C ARG A 31 -13.12 -6.02 24.80
N HIS A 32 -14.02 -6.56 23.97
CA HIS A 32 -14.90 -7.68 24.33
C HIS A 32 -14.35 -9.04 23.87
N ALA A 33 -13.24 -9.08 23.11
CA ALA A 33 -12.61 -10.34 22.72
C ALA A 33 -12.06 -11.05 23.97
N LYS A 34 -12.47 -12.30 24.17
CA LYS A 34 -12.10 -13.13 25.33
C LYS A 34 -11.97 -14.59 24.92
N GLY A 35 -11.25 -15.36 25.74
CA GLY A 35 -11.07 -16.80 25.56
C GLY A 35 -10.52 -17.13 24.16
N PRO A 36 -11.01 -18.20 23.50
CA PRO A 36 -10.46 -18.68 22.23
C PRO A 36 -10.42 -17.63 21.11
N VAL A 37 -11.34 -16.67 21.10
CA VAL A 37 -11.37 -15.60 20.10
C VAL A 37 -10.20 -14.63 20.28
N LEU A 38 -9.87 -14.31 21.54
CA LEU A 38 -8.73 -13.45 21.85
C LEU A 38 -7.42 -14.14 21.49
N ASP A 39 -7.30 -15.44 21.80
CA ASP A 39 -6.13 -16.24 21.47
C ASP A 39 -5.89 -16.32 19.96
N ALA A 40 -6.96 -16.57 19.18
CA ALA A 40 -6.88 -16.57 17.72
C ALA A 40 -6.48 -15.20 17.17
N ALA A 41 -6.99 -14.10 17.77
CA ALA A 41 -6.62 -12.76 17.35
C ALA A 41 -5.13 -12.45 17.62
N TYR A 42 -4.59 -12.90 18.76
CA TYR A 42 -3.14 -12.81 19.03
C TYR A 42 -2.31 -13.68 18.09
N ALA A 43 -2.74 -14.91 17.81
CA ALA A 43 -2.07 -15.78 16.85
C ALA A 43 -1.99 -15.11 15.47
N TYR A 44 -3.08 -14.43 15.05
CA TYR A 44 -3.12 -13.69 13.80
C TYR A 44 -2.19 -12.47 13.78
N LEU A 45 -2.14 -11.69 14.87
CA LEU A 45 -1.19 -10.59 15.02
C LEU A 45 0.26 -11.08 14.97
N ASN A 46 0.57 -12.16 15.69
CA ASN A 46 1.89 -12.78 15.68
C ASN A 46 2.27 -13.26 14.29
N TRP A 47 1.33 -13.84 13.54
CA TRP A 47 1.56 -14.24 12.15
C TRP A 47 1.93 -13.04 11.29
N TRP A 48 1.16 -11.93 11.34
CA TRP A 48 1.50 -10.71 10.62
C TRP A 48 2.89 -10.17 10.96
N LEU A 49 3.30 -10.26 12.23
CA LEU A 49 4.61 -9.81 12.72
C LEU A 49 5.75 -10.82 12.53
N SER A 50 5.46 -12.02 12.02
CA SER A 50 6.45 -13.09 11.84
C SER A 50 7.50 -12.78 10.77
N GLY A 51 7.21 -11.86 9.85
CA GLY A 51 8.11 -11.42 8.78
C GLY A 51 7.67 -11.83 7.39
N TRP A 52 7.27 -13.09 7.21
CA TRP A 52 6.83 -13.62 5.91
C TRP A 52 5.67 -12.82 5.28
N PRO A 53 4.60 -12.47 6.01
CA PRO A 53 3.52 -11.66 5.42
C PRO A 53 4.00 -10.31 4.93
N GLY A 54 4.94 -9.67 5.65
CA GLY A 54 5.52 -8.40 5.22
C GLY A 54 6.37 -8.51 3.96
N ALA A 55 7.09 -9.61 3.75
CA ALA A 55 7.79 -9.86 2.48
C ALA A 55 6.81 -10.05 1.31
N VAL A 56 5.70 -10.77 1.54
CA VAL A 56 4.61 -10.92 0.55
C VAL A 56 3.97 -9.57 0.20
N MET A 57 3.80 -8.69 1.20
CA MET A 57 3.30 -7.32 0.98
C MET A 57 4.31 -6.45 0.20
N ALA A 58 5.61 -6.60 0.47
CA ALA A 58 6.68 -5.89 -0.25
C ALA A 58 6.66 -6.18 -1.75
N ARG A 59 6.45 -7.46 -2.15
CA ARG A 59 6.28 -7.87 -3.56
C ARG A 59 5.08 -7.22 -4.27
N GLN A 60 4.11 -6.71 -3.51
CA GLN A 60 2.96 -5.95 -4.02
C GLN A 60 3.18 -4.43 -3.97
N GLY A 61 4.32 -4.00 -3.42
CA GLY A 61 4.69 -2.60 -3.24
C GLY A 61 4.17 -1.95 -1.95
N TYR A 62 3.71 -2.74 -0.98
CA TYR A 62 3.30 -2.29 0.35
C TYR A 62 4.37 -2.61 1.39
N TYR A 63 4.36 -1.90 2.52
CA TYR A 63 5.35 -2.08 3.57
C TYR A 63 4.68 -2.37 4.91
N ILE A 64 5.24 -3.33 5.65
CA ILE A 64 4.82 -3.62 7.02
C ILE A 64 5.64 -2.79 8.02
N GLY A 65 5.08 -2.51 9.19
CA GLY A 65 5.74 -1.71 10.24
C GLY A 65 6.95 -2.36 10.91
N ASN A 66 7.40 -3.52 10.44
CA ASN A 66 8.59 -4.21 10.94
C ASN A 66 9.42 -4.81 9.78
N PRO A 67 10.08 -3.95 8.98
CA PRO A 67 10.82 -4.39 7.78
C PRO A 67 11.99 -5.32 8.11
N ALA A 68 12.58 -5.20 9.30
CA ALA A 68 13.66 -6.07 9.76
C ALA A 68 13.26 -7.54 9.77
N ARG A 69 12.06 -7.88 10.25
CA ARG A 69 11.56 -9.27 10.20
C ARG A 69 11.27 -9.75 8.79
N SER A 70 10.86 -8.85 7.89
CA SER A 70 10.57 -9.22 6.50
C SER A 70 11.83 -9.44 5.67
N ARG A 71 12.96 -8.84 6.05
CA ARG A 71 14.24 -8.98 5.34
C ARG A 71 14.66 -10.45 5.19
N ASP A 72 14.47 -11.25 6.22
CA ASP A 72 14.87 -12.66 6.25
C ASP A 72 14.08 -13.53 5.24
N TYR A 73 12.97 -13.00 4.70
CA TYR A 73 12.10 -13.67 3.73
C TYR A 73 12.17 -13.06 2.32
N LEU A 74 13.11 -12.14 2.11
CA LEU A 74 13.37 -11.50 0.83
C LEU A 74 14.76 -11.93 0.33
N SER A 75 14.87 -12.19 -0.97
CA SER A 75 16.18 -12.31 -1.58
C SER A 75 16.92 -10.97 -1.51
N ALA A 76 18.24 -10.99 -1.66
CA ALA A 76 19.01 -9.75 -1.72
C ALA A 76 18.57 -8.85 -2.90
N ALA A 77 18.18 -9.45 -4.03
CA ALA A 77 17.68 -8.70 -5.18
C ALA A 77 16.30 -8.08 -4.90
N GLU A 78 15.42 -8.79 -4.20
CA GLU A 78 14.14 -8.25 -3.76
C GLU A 78 14.33 -7.11 -2.76
N TRP A 79 15.20 -7.27 -1.77
CA TRP A 79 15.48 -6.21 -0.79
C TRP A 79 16.02 -4.94 -1.47
N ASP A 80 16.98 -5.09 -2.37
CA ASP A 80 17.59 -3.97 -3.08
C ASP A 80 16.56 -3.16 -3.88
N TYR A 81 15.64 -3.84 -4.56
CA TYR A 81 14.61 -3.18 -5.35
C TYR A 81 13.48 -2.59 -4.49
N TRP A 82 12.91 -3.36 -3.55
CA TRP A 82 11.73 -2.92 -2.80
C TRP A 82 12.06 -1.96 -1.67
N TYR A 83 13.23 -2.09 -1.04
CA TYR A 83 13.65 -1.30 0.12
C TYR A 83 14.81 -0.35 -0.19
N ALA A 84 15.89 -0.82 -0.82
CA ALA A 84 17.05 0.06 -1.06
C ALA A 84 16.85 1.03 -2.24
N GLY A 85 15.82 0.85 -3.06
CA GLY A 85 15.54 1.70 -4.23
C GLY A 85 16.55 1.51 -5.38
N LEU A 86 17.28 0.40 -5.38
CA LEU A 86 18.27 0.07 -6.41
C LEU A 86 17.61 -0.58 -7.63
N PRO A 87 18.27 -0.58 -8.80
CA PRO A 87 17.79 -1.32 -9.96
C PRO A 87 17.62 -2.82 -9.66
N ALA A 88 16.58 -3.43 -10.22
CA ALA A 88 16.35 -4.86 -10.13
C ALA A 88 17.53 -5.62 -10.77
N ARG A 89 18.29 -6.37 -9.97
CA ARG A 89 19.48 -7.10 -10.45
C ARG A 89 19.12 -8.31 -11.32
N GLU A 90 17.92 -8.83 -11.13
CA GLU A 90 17.36 -9.97 -11.84
C GLU A 90 15.85 -9.76 -12.01
N GLN A 91 15.20 -10.65 -12.76
CA GLN A 91 13.74 -10.64 -12.85
C GLN A 91 13.14 -10.99 -11.49
N LEU A 92 12.31 -10.10 -10.94
CA LEU A 92 11.64 -10.31 -9.66
C LEU A 92 10.22 -10.82 -9.86
N LEU A 93 9.81 -11.75 -9.00
CA LEU A 93 8.48 -12.34 -9.01
C LEU A 93 7.52 -11.54 -8.14
N GLY A 94 6.24 -11.56 -8.52
CA GLY A 94 5.14 -11.08 -7.70
C GLY A 94 4.83 -12.03 -6.55
N SER A 95 3.91 -11.62 -5.68
CA SER A 95 3.44 -12.45 -4.56
C SER A 95 2.75 -13.76 -4.98
N ASP A 96 2.36 -13.88 -6.26
CA ASP A 96 1.77 -15.08 -6.86
C ASP A 96 2.80 -15.94 -7.61
N GLY A 97 4.09 -15.62 -7.50
CA GLY A 97 5.18 -16.38 -8.13
C GLY A 97 5.34 -16.14 -9.63
N LEU A 98 4.58 -15.22 -10.23
CA LEU A 98 4.71 -14.87 -11.63
C LEU A 98 5.69 -13.71 -11.83
N PRO A 99 6.40 -13.63 -12.97
CA PRO A 99 7.25 -12.48 -13.31
C PRO A 99 6.50 -11.16 -13.12
N LEU A 100 7.16 -10.21 -12.45
CA LEU A 100 6.56 -8.91 -12.16
C LEU A 100 7.49 -7.74 -12.46
N ILE A 101 8.79 -7.82 -12.18
CA ILE A 101 9.72 -6.71 -12.43
C ILE A 101 10.86 -7.23 -13.29
N ASP A 102 11.13 -6.56 -14.40
CA ASP A 102 12.22 -6.94 -15.28
C ASP A 102 13.58 -6.45 -14.73
N ALA A 103 14.64 -7.16 -15.10
CA ALA A 103 16.00 -6.77 -14.72
C ALA A 103 16.34 -5.37 -15.26
N GLY A 104 16.98 -4.56 -14.42
CA GLY A 104 17.36 -3.18 -14.70
C GLY A 104 16.27 -2.15 -14.39
N GLU A 105 15.03 -2.55 -14.09
CA GLU A 105 14.00 -1.60 -13.71
C GLU A 105 14.30 -0.93 -12.37
N ILE A 106 13.94 0.36 -12.27
CA ILE A 106 14.10 1.16 -11.06
C ILE A 106 12.72 1.57 -10.58
N ARG A 107 12.48 1.36 -9.29
CA ARG A 107 11.21 1.72 -8.65
C ARG A 107 11.06 3.22 -8.54
N ASP A 108 9.98 3.77 -9.11
CA ASP A 108 9.63 5.18 -8.92
C ASP A 108 9.48 5.51 -7.43
N GLY A 109 9.93 6.69 -7.02
CA GLY A 109 9.83 7.17 -5.63
C GLY A 109 10.99 6.79 -4.72
N GLY A 110 12.00 6.08 -5.24
CA GLY A 110 13.23 5.80 -4.51
C GLY A 110 13.11 4.70 -3.46
N SER A 111 14.02 4.72 -2.49
CA SER A 111 14.12 3.77 -1.39
C SER A 111 12.91 3.83 -0.47
N TYR A 112 12.75 2.81 0.37
CA TYR A 112 11.73 2.79 1.42
C TYR A 112 11.82 4.03 2.32
N GLU A 113 13.03 4.41 2.72
CA GLU A 113 13.28 5.57 3.57
C GLU A 113 12.89 6.87 2.88
N GLU A 114 13.24 7.05 1.60
CA GLU A 114 12.84 8.21 0.81
C GLU A 114 11.31 8.28 0.68
N ARG A 115 10.67 7.14 0.41
CA ARG A 115 9.21 7.06 0.28
C ARG A 115 8.49 7.39 1.59
N MET A 116 8.98 6.87 2.72
CA MET A 116 8.37 7.16 4.01
C MET A 116 8.67 8.59 4.47
N GLY A 117 9.86 9.10 4.19
CA GLY A 117 10.28 10.47 4.52
C GLY A 117 9.52 11.54 3.74
N HIS A 118 8.93 11.20 2.61
CA HIS A 118 8.17 12.12 1.77
C HIS A 118 6.66 12.15 2.05
N ILE A 119 6.22 11.44 3.10
CA ILE A 119 4.85 11.53 3.59
C ILE A 119 4.71 12.83 4.40
N ALA A 120 4.00 13.80 3.83
CA ALA A 120 3.73 15.08 4.51
C ALA A 120 2.55 14.97 5.48
N VAL A 121 1.55 14.16 5.15
CA VAL A 121 0.33 14.00 5.95
C VAL A 121 -0.08 12.54 6.00
N TRP A 122 -0.26 12.00 7.21
CA TRP A 122 -0.92 10.72 7.40
C TRP A 122 -2.43 10.86 7.36
N ASN A 123 -3.10 9.91 6.72
CA ASN A 123 -4.56 9.96 6.57
C ASN A 123 -5.24 10.05 7.93
N SER A 124 -5.82 11.21 8.22
CA SER A 124 -6.56 11.52 9.44
C SER A 124 -8.00 11.89 9.08
N VAL A 125 -8.95 11.45 9.90
CA VAL A 125 -10.34 11.88 9.77
C VAL A 125 -10.48 13.22 10.49
N MET A 126 -10.89 14.27 9.76
CA MET A 126 -11.22 15.58 10.36
C MET A 126 -12.52 15.49 11.13
N ASN A 127 -12.71 16.33 12.15
CA ASN A 127 -13.95 16.37 12.93
C ASN A 127 -15.19 16.61 12.04
N GLU A 128 -15.00 17.39 10.98
CA GLU A 128 -16.04 17.78 10.03
C GLU A 128 -16.24 16.76 8.90
N HIS A 129 -15.53 15.63 8.90
CA HIS A 129 -15.55 14.66 7.79
C HIS A 129 -16.98 14.29 7.34
N ASN A 130 -17.84 13.91 8.30
CA ASN A 130 -19.23 13.54 8.00
C ASN A 130 -20.06 14.71 7.44
N TYR A 131 -19.76 15.95 7.84
CA TYR A 131 -20.39 17.13 7.26
C TYR A 131 -19.93 17.35 5.81
N LEU A 132 -18.62 17.33 5.57
CA LEU A 132 -18.03 17.56 4.25
C LEU A 132 -18.46 16.49 3.24
N VAL A 133 -18.51 15.21 3.64
CA VAL A 133 -19.01 14.12 2.78
C VAL A 133 -20.47 14.36 2.38
N ARG A 134 -21.32 14.80 3.33
CA ARG A 134 -22.73 15.13 3.02
C ARG A 134 -22.82 16.29 2.03
N ARG A 135 -22.08 17.38 2.25
CA ARG A 135 -22.06 18.53 1.33
C ARG A 135 -21.52 18.18 -0.05
N TRP A 136 -20.50 17.34 -0.13
CA TRP A 136 -20.01 16.83 -1.40
C TRP A 136 -21.09 16.04 -2.15
N ASN A 137 -21.85 15.19 -1.45
CA ASN A 137 -22.97 14.48 -2.05
C ASN A 137 -24.10 15.42 -2.50
N ASP A 138 -24.38 16.50 -1.76
CA ASP A 138 -25.33 17.54 -2.19
C ASP A 138 -24.89 18.17 -3.51
N ILE A 139 -23.60 18.51 -3.65
CA ILE A 139 -23.01 19.06 -4.89
C ILE A 139 -23.13 18.05 -6.04
N LEU A 140 -22.75 16.79 -5.82
CA LEU A 140 -22.83 15.76 -6.86
C LEU A 140 -24.27 15.56 -7.35
N ARG A 141 -25.26 15.58 -6.45
CA ARG A 141 -26.69 15.51 -6.80
C ARG A 141 -27.16 16.73 -7.58
N ALA A 142 -26.75 17.93 -7.16
CA ALA A 142 -27.07 19.18 -7.86
C ALA A 142 -26.41 19.26 -9.25
N SER A 143 -25.23 18.66 -9.42
CA SER A 143 -24.52 18.58 -10.69
C SER A 143 -25.08 17.55 -11.68
N GLY A 144 -26.16 16.86 -11.30
CA GLY A 144 -26.92 15.96 -12.17
C GLY A 144 -27.46 16.70 -13.40
N LYS A 145 -26.75 16.57 -14.52
CA LYS A 145 -27.31 16.78 -15.86
C LYS A 145 -28.66 16.05 -15.92
N SER A 146 -29.72 16.82 -16.18
CA SER A 146 -31.02 16.29 -16.59
C SER A 146 -30.80 15.32 -17.74
N SER A 147 -30.91 14.02 -17.47
CA SER A 147 -31.12 13.04 -18.53
C SER A 147 -32.52 13.33 -19.08
N ALA A 148 -32.58 14.16 -20.11
CA ALA A 148 -33.75 14.28 -20.95
C ALA A 148 -34.12 12.86 -21.41
N LYS A 149 -35.20 12.31 -20.84
CA LYS A 149 -35.94 11.24 -21.50
C LYS A 149 -36.59 11.88 -22.72
N ALA A 150 -35.90 11.79 -23.86
CA ALA A 150 -36.51 12.03 -25.15
C ALA A 150 -37.30 10.76 -25.53
N ARG A 151 -38.63 10.91 -25.45
CA ARG A 151 -39.71 10.21 -26.16
C ARG A 151 -39.66 8.68 -26.27
#